data_AF-A0A0D2ZZN6-F1
#
_entry.id   AF-A0A0D2ZZN6-F1
#
_cell.length_a   1.000
_cell.length_b   1.000
_cell.length_c   1.000
_cell.angle_alpha   90.00
_cell.angle_beta   90.00
_cell.angle_gamma   90.00
#
_symmetry.space_group_name_H-M   'P 1'
#
loop_
_entity.id
_entity.type
_entity.pdbx_description
1 polymer ?
#
loop_
_entity_poly.entity_id
_entity_poly.type
_entity_poly.pdbx_seq_one_letter_code
_entity_poly.pdbx_strand_id
1 'polypeptide(L)'
;MLLMAFIEEMDEEELHEDEEVTENALMASSENQGDLKKRVWFLDSGCSNHMSGDKTLFSKLDEDFRHSVKLGNNKKMEVVGKGNTKLMLNGANYVISDVYYVPKLKNNLLSLGQLQEKRITIIIQKDYCKIYHEERGLIAESRMSSN
;
A
#
# COMPACT_ATOMS: atom_id res chain seq x y z
N MET A 1 -16.28 -0.35 1.62
CA MET A 1 -15.48 0.67 0.89
C MET A 1 -14.23 -0.07 0.46
N LEU A 2 -14.06 -0.29 -0.84
CA LEU A 2 -13.22 -1.38 -1.37
C LEU A 2 -11.77 -1.28 -0.92
N LEU A 3 -11.35 -2.28 -0.16
CA LEU A 3 -9.98 -2.61 0.16
C LEU A 3 -9.60 -3.74 -0.82
N MET A 4 -8.78 -3.49 -1.83
CA MET A 4 -8.37 -4.54 -2.78
C MET A 4 -6.90 -4.94 -2.55
N ALA A 5 -6.69 -6.23 -2.30
CA ALA A 5 -5.40 -6.92 -2.17
C ALA A 5 -5.16 -7.82 -3.41
N PHE A 6 -3.90 -8.18 -3.66
CA PHE A 6 -3.38 -8.50 -5.00
C PHE A 6 -2.37 -9.69 -5.08
N ILE A 7 -2.75 -10.97 -5.07
CA ILE A 7 -1.80 -12.12 -5.11
C ILE A 7 -1.65 -12.67 -6.54
N GLU A 8 -0.42 -12.98 -6.98
CA GLU A 8 -0.14 -13.91 -8.09
C GLU A 8 0.84 -15.02 -7.68
N GLU A 9 0.68 -16.17 -8.35
CA GLU A 9 1.01 -17.54 -7.97
C GLU A 9 2.51 -17.91 -8.01
N MET A 10 2.91 -18.82 -7.12
CA MET A 10 4.05 -19.74 -7.31
C MET A 10 3.63 -21.13 -6.86
N ASP A 11 3.83 -22.14 -7.71
CA ASP A 11 3.47 -23.53 -7.50
C ASP A 11 4.31 -24.24 -6.40
N GLU A 12 3.57 -25.07 -5.65
CA GLU A 12 3.82 -26.21 -4.73
C GLU A 12 5.21 -26.46 -4.12
N GLU A 13 5.26 -26.52 -2.77
CA GLU A 13 5.24 -27.82 -2.05
C GLU A 13 4.79 -27.64 -0.59
N GLU A 14 4.07 -28.64 -0.10
CA GLU A 14 3.20 -28.72 1.08
C GLU A 14 3.97 -28.76 2.42
N LEU A 15 3.46 -28.11 3.47
CA LEU A 15 3.57 -28.61 4.85
C LEU A 15 2.45 -28.01 5.74
N HIS A 16 1.58 -28.90 6.22
CA HIS A 16 0.49 -28.67 7.16
C HIS A 16 0.97 -28.19 8.54
N GLU A 17 0.26 -27.22 9.14
CA GLU A 17 -0.37 -27.35 10.47
C GLU A 17 -1.26 -26.12 10.76
N ASP A 18 -2.40 -26.38 11.40
CA ASP A 18 -3.59 -25.53 11.48
C ASP A 18 -3.44 -24.25 12.31
N GLU A 19 -3.80 -23.09 11.75
CA GLU A 19 -4.32 -21.94 12.51
C GLU A 19 -5.22 -21.06 11.61
N GLU A 20 -6.53 -21.11 11.86
CA GLU A 20 -7.55 -20.33 11.17
C GLU A 20 -7.45 -18.84 11.56
N VAL A 21 -6.74 -18.04 10.76
CA VAL A 21 -6.76 -16.58 10.83
C VAL A 21 -7.16 -16.03 9.46
N THR A 22 -8.44 -15.66 9.36
CA THR A 22 -9.05 -15.07 8.18
C THR A 22 -8.51 -13.66 7.86
N GLU A 23 -8.28 -13.43 6.56
CA GLU A 23 -8.01 -12.17 5.84
C GLU A 23 -6.54 -11.64 5.71
N ASN A 24 -5.69 -12.50 5.15
CA ASN A 24 -4.88 -12.37 3.91
C ASN A 24 -4.32 -10.98 3.49
N ALA A 25 -3.03 -10.77 3.79
CA ALA A 25 -2.16 -9.67 3.34
C ALA A 25 -1.16 -10.12 2.24
N LEU A 26 -0.68 -9.20 1.41
CA LEU A 26 0.24 -9.53 0.31
C LEU A 26 1.73 -9.50 0.66
N MET A 27 2.54 -10.42 0.15
CA MET A 27 3.96 -10.56 0.47
C MET A 27 4.85 -10.02 -0.67
N ALA A 28 5.92 -9.28 -0.36
CA ALA A 28 7.01 -8.95 -1.29
C ALA A 28 8.34 -9.42 -0.69
N SER A 29 8.89 -10.54 -1.18
CA SER A 29 9.92 -11.35 -0.52
C SER A 29 11.20 -10.61 -0.12
N SER A 30 11.46 -10.63 1.19
CA SER A 30 12.78 -10.83 1.81
C SER A 30 12.51 -11.52 3.16
N GLU A 31 13.28 -12.55 3.47
CA GLU A 31 13.16 -13.47 4.61
C GLU A 31 12.84 -12.79 5.96
N ASN A 32 11.55 -12.68 6.30
CA ASN A 32 10.97 -12.68 7.65
C ASN A 32 9.46 -12.38 7.53
N GLN A 33 8.57 -13.31 7.89
CA GLN A 33 7.11 -13.11 7.78
C GLN A 33 6.59 -11.87 8.52
N GLY A 34 7.31 -11.40 9.56
CA GLY A 34 6.99 -10.16 10.28
C GLY A 34 7.35 -8.85 9.55
N ASP A 35 8.31 -8.87 8.62
CA ASP A 35 8.73 -7.69 7.85
C ASP A 35 7.99 -7.57 6.51
N LEU A 36 7.44 -8.68 5.99
CA LEU A 36 6.64 -8.69 4.76
C LEU A 36 5.32 -7.93 4.90
N LYS A 37 4.59 -8.11 6.02
CA LYS A 37 3.34 -7.37 6.31
C LYS A 37 3.54 -5.86 6.34
N LYS A 38 4.76 -5.38 6.67
CA LYS A 38 5.04 -3.94 6.74
C LYS A 38 5.22 -3.29 5.37
N ARG A 39 5.43 -4.06 4.30
CA ARG A 39 5.68 -3.55 2.93
C ARG A 39 4.44 -3.52 2.04
N VAL A 40 3.29 -3.92 2.55
CA VAL A 40 2.02 -3.94 1.80
C VAL A 40 1.42 -2.55 1.73
N TRP A 41 0.99 -2.16 0.53
CA TRP A 41 0.26 -0.91 0.31
C TRP A 41 -1.14 -1.21 -0.20
N PHE A 42 -2.14 -0.62 0.44
CA PHE A 42 -3.54 -0.72 0.06
C PHE A 42 -3.95 0.52 -0.73
N LEU A 43 -4.55 0.31 -1.90
CA LEU A 43 -5.17 1.40 -2.65
C LEU A 43 -6.48 1.78 -1.97
N ASP A 44 -6.60 3.04 -1.56
CA ASP A 44 -7.77 3.54 -0.81
C ASP A 44 -8.33 4.80 -1.49
N SER A 45 -9.59 4.71 -1.94
CA SER A 45 -10.33 5.86 -2.50
C SER A 45 -10.83 6.81 -1.42
N GLY A 46 -11.01 6.33 -0.19
CA GLY A 46 -11.43 7.14 0.95
C GLY A 46 -10.29 7.93 1.60
N CYS A 47 -9.05 7.66 1.20
CA CYS A 47 -7.90 8.32 1.78
C CYS A 47 -7.49 9.57 0.99
N SER A 48 -7.34 10.70 1.68
CA SER A 48 -6.89 11.96 1.07
C SER A 48 -5.37 12.01 0.83
N ASN A 49 -4.59 11.20 1.55
CA ASN A 49 -3.13 11.26 1.51
C ASN A 49 -2.53 9.84 1.49
N HIS A 50 -1.35 9.67 0.90
CA HIS A 50 -0.55 8.48 1.14
C HIS A 50 -0.13 8.45 2.62
N MET A 51 -0.25 7.31 3.29
CA MET A 51 0.07 7.20 4.71
C MET A 51 0.75 5.87 5.02
N SER A 52 1.71 5.87 5.94
CA SER A 52 2.36 4.67 6.45
C SER A 52 2.59 4.77 7.95
N GLY A 53 2.43 3.66 8.66
CA GLY A 53 2.82 3.52 10.06
C GLY A 53 4.23 2.98 10.26
N ASP A 54 4.90 2.57 9.19
CA ASP A 54 6.25 2.02 9.25
C ASP A 54 7.29 3.08 8.82
N LYS A 55 8.04 3.56 9.81
CA LYS A 55 9.11 4.55 9.61
C LYS A 55 10.22 4.02 8.69
N THR A 56 10.43 2.71 8.63
CA THR A 56 11.52 2.09 7.86
C THR A 56 11.30 2.16 6.35
N LEU A 57 10.07 2.43 5.88
CA LEU A 57 9.76 2.61 4.46
C LEU A 57 10.22 3.97 3.90
N PHE A 58 10.54 4.92 4.78
CA PHE A 58 10.87 6.29 4.38
C PHE A 58 12.35 6.40 4.01
N SER A 59 12.60 6.77 2.76
CA SER A 59 13.94 7.12 2.27
C SER A 59 14.37 8.54 2.68
N LYS A 60 13.39 9.40 2.92
CA LYS A 60 13.54 10.75 3.48
C LYS A 60 12.31 11.02 4.32
N LEU A 61 12.50 11.52 5.53
CA LEU A 61 11.42 11.89 6.45
C LEU A 61 11.75 13.21 7.12
N ASP A 62 10.84 14.17 6.98
CA ASP A 62 10.80 15.36 7.81
C ASP A 62 10.04 15.00 9.10
N GLU A 63 10.80 14.87 10.19
CA GLU A 63 10.29 14.54 11.53
C GLU A 63 9.85 15.78 12.31
N ASP A 64 9.93 16.98 11.76
CA ASP A 64 9.43 18.21 12.39
C ASP A 64 7.98 18.51 11.93
N PHE A 65 7.58 17.96 10.78
CA PHE A 65 6.20 18.08 10.30
C PHE A 65 5.20 17.44 11.26
N ARG A 66 4.18 18.20 11.67
CA ARG A 66 3.07 17.74 12.52
C ARG A 66 1.74 18.06 11.87
N HIS A 67 0.86 17.07 11.83
CA HIS A 67 -0.51 17.24 11.35
C HIS A 67 -1.46 16.26 12.04
N SER A 68 -2.76 16.34 11.76
CA SER A 68 -3.73 15.35 12.22
C SER A 68 -4.67 14.99 11.10
N VAL A 69 -4.92 13.70 10.93
CA VAL A 69 -5.89 13.16 9.96
C VAL A 69 -7.13 12.68 10.69
N LYS A 70 -8.29 12.81 10.03
CA LYS A 70 -9.58 12.35 10.53
C LYS A 70 -9.96 11.05 9.85
N LEU A 71 -10.33 10.05 10.65
CA LEU A 71 -10.80 8.76 10.17
C LEU A 71 -12.30 8.79 9.87
N GLY A 72 -12.79 7.78 9.13
CA GLY A 72 -14.22 7.63 8.83
C GLY A 72 -15.12 7.52 10.06
N ASN A 73 -14.59 7.07 11.20
CA ASN A 73 -15.29 7.00 12.49
C ASN A 73 -15.17 8.28 13.33
N ASN A 74 -14.80 9.41 12.72
CA ASN A 74 -14.55 10.71 13.36
C ASN A 74 -13.39 10.76 14.38
N LYS A 75 -12.70 9.65 14.65
CA LYS A 75 -11.47 9.67 15.46
C LYS A 75 -10.36 10.37 14.68
N LYS A 76 -9.41 10.93 15.42
CA LYS A 76 -8.22 11.58 14.87
C LYS A 76 -6.99 10.72 15.08
N MET A 77 -6.08 10.76 14.12
CA MET A 77 -4.73 10.20 14.25
C MET A 77 -3.71 11.30 14.02
N GLU A 78 -2.57 11.18 14.71
CA GLU A 78 -1.48 12.14 14.61
C GLU A 78 -0.50 11.74 13.52
N VAL A 79 -0.19 12.70 12.66
CA VAL A 79 0.90 12.63 11.70
C VAL A 79 2.13 13.23 12.36
N VAL A 80 3.21 12.46 12.46
CA VAL A 80 4.45 12.87 13.13
C VAL A 80 5.62 13.03 12.17
N GLY A 81 5.34 12.99 10.87
CA GLY A 81 6.31 13.34 9.85
C GLY A 81 5.72 13.25 8.45
N LYS A 82 6.47 13.76 7.48
CA LYS A 82 6.11 13.69 6.06
C LYS A 82 7.36 13.37 5.24
N GLY A 83 7.24 12.51 4.24
CA GLY A 83 8.41 12.06 3.51
C GLY A 83 8.14 11.31 2.23
N ASN A 84 9.19 10.66 1.73
CA ASN A 84 9.17 9.91 0.49
C ASN A 84 9.44 8.43 0.77
N THR A 85 8.60 7.55 0.25
CA THR A 85 8.79 6.10 0.31
C THR A 85 9.16 5.53 -1.06
N LYS A 86 9.77 4.35 -1.06
CA LYS A 86 10.05 3.58 -2.29
C LYS A 86 9.09 2.40 -2.38
N LEU A 87 8.53 2.20 -3.56
CA LEU A 87 7.68 1.07 -3.90
C LEU A 87 8.35 0.29 -5.04
N MET A 88 8.54 -1.00 -4.85
CA MET A 88 9.03 -1.90 -5.89
C MET A 88 7.82 -2.49 -6.62
N LEU A 89 7.69 -2.24 -7.92
CA LEU A 89 6.65 -2.82 -8.77
C LEU A 89 7.34 -3.40 -10.02
N ASN A 90 7.10 -4.69 -10.30
CA ASN A 90 7.62 -5.39 -11.48
C ASN A 90 9.15 -5.18 -11.68
N GLY A 91 9.92 -5.26 -10.60
CA GLY A 91 11.38 -5.07 -10.62
C GLY A 91 11.87 -3.62 -10.78
N ALA A 92 10.96 -2.64 -10.85
CA ALA A 92 11.29 -1.23 -10.94
C ALA A 92 10.94 -0.48 -9.63
N ASN A 93 11.82 0.45 -9.25
CA ASN A 93 11.60 1.32 -8.10
C ASN A 93 10.80 2.56 -8.49
N TYR A 94 9.72 2.83 -7.75
CA TYR A 94 8.90 4.02 -7.84
C TYR A 94 8.99 4.81 -6.54
N VAL A 95 9.07 6.13 -6.64
CA VAL A 95 9.08 7.00 -5.46
C VAL A 95 7.67 7.54 -5.24
N ILE A 96 7.12 7.28 -4.07
CA ILE A 96 5.88 7.92 -3.61
C ILE A 96 6.28 9.10 -2.74
N SER A 97 6.06 10.31 -3.25
CA SER A 97 6.29 11.54 -2.50
C SER A 97 5.10 11.88 -1.59
N ASP A 98 5.36 12.74 -0.61
CA ASP A 98 4.33 13.37 0.23
C ASP A 98 3.54 12.38 1.09
N VAL A 99 4.19 11.30 1.52
CA VAL A 99 3.61 10.28 2.40
C VAL A 99 3.63 10.78 3.85
N TYR A 100 2.50 10.68 4.53
CA TYR A 100 2.41 10.95 5.97
C TYR A 100 2.89 9.76 6.79
N TYR A 101 3.75 10.04 7.76
CA TYR A 101 4.13 9.08 8.77
C TYR A 101 3.17 9.15 9.96
N VAL A 102 2.44 8.05 10.18
CA VAL A 102 1.36 7.95 11.15
C VAL A 102 1.59 6.70 12.02
N PRO A 103 2.32 6.79 13.13
CA PRO A 103 2.85 5.61 13.85
C PRO A 103 1.79 4.60 14.30
N LYS A 104 0.55 5.07 14.53
CA LYS A 104 -0.58 4.23 14.97
C LYS A 104 -1.34 3.57 13.81
N LEU A 105 -0.91 3.82 12.56
CA LEU A 105 -1.53 3.26 11.37
C LEU A 105 -1.06 1.83 11.16
N LYS A 106 -2.02 0.90 11.05
CA LYS A 106 -1.71 -0.53 10.92
C LYS A 106 -1.31 -0.93 9.50
N ASN A 107 -1.94 -0.32 8.50
CA ASN A 107 -1.79 -0.66 7.09
C ASN A 107 -1.28 0.56 6.33
N ASN A 108 -0.36 0.39 5.37
CA ASN A 108 0.04 1.49 4.51
C ASN A 108 -1.02 1.75 3.46
N LEU A 109 -1.36 3.01 3.23
CA LEU A 109 -2.43 3.42 2.34
C LEU A 109 -1.88 4.29 1.22
N LEU A 110 -2.25 3.96 -0.01
CA LEU A 110 -2.07 4.81 -1.17
C LEU A 110 -3.40 5.49 -1.51
N SER A 111 -3.44 6.82 -1.39
CA SER A 111 -4.57 7.61 -1.88
C SER A 111 -4.71 7.47 -3.40
N LEU A 112 -5.85 6.95 -3.85
CA LEU A 112 -6.19 6.92 -5.27
C LEU A 112 -6.28 8.34 -5.86
N GLY A 113 -6.77 9.31 -5.08
CA GLY A 113 -6.86 10.72 -5.51
C GLY A 113 -5.48 11.30 -5.84
N GLN A 114 -4.49 11.11 -4.96
CA GLN A 114 -3.13 11.60 -5.21
C GLN A 114 -2.41 10.85 -6.34
N LEU A 115 -2.71 9.55 -6.55
CA LEU A 115 -2.20 8.83 -7.72
C LEU A 115 -2.76 9.43 -9.02
N GLN A 116 -4.07 9.75 -9.05
CA GLN A 116 -4.71 10.38 -10.19
C GLN A 116 -4.13 11.78 -10.48
N GLU A 117 -3.86 12.58 -9.45
CA GLU A 117 -3.18 13.89 -9.60
C GLU A 117 -1.79 13.77 -10.27
N LYS A 118 -1.12 12.62 -10.06
CA LYS A 118 0.15 12.25 -10.70
C LYS A 118 -0.02 11.55 -12.04
N ARG A 119 -1.21 11.63 -12.64
CA ARG A 119 -1.55 11.03 -13.95
C ARG A 119 -1.37 9.52 -14.00
N ILE A 120 -1.50 8.87 -12.85
CA ILE A 120 -1.60 7.42 -12.78
C ILE A 120 -3.05 7.02 -13.03
N THR A 121 -3.27 6.18 -14.04
CA THR A 121 -4.59 5.66 -14.38
C THR A 121 -4.77 4.29 -13.73
N ILE A 122 -5.89 4.08 -13.06
CA ILE A 122 -6.19 2.83 -12.36
C ILE A 122 -7.46 2.26 -12.96
N ILE A 123 -7.35 1.06 -13.53
CA ILE A 123 -8.46 0.37 -14.20
C ILE A 123 -8.80 -0.87 -13.38
N ILE A 124 -10.02 -0.91 -12.87
CA ILE A 124 -10.59 -2.03 -12.12
C ILE A 124 -11.61 -2.70 -13.03
N GLN A 125 -11.30 -3.90 -13.53
CA GLN A 125 -12.16 -4.62 -14.47
C GLN A 125 -11.87 -6.12 -14.45
N LYS A 126 -12.93 -6.96 -14.54
CA LYS A 126 -12.84 -8.43 -14.65
C LYS A 126 -11.96 -9.06 -13.56
N ASP A 127 -12.14 -8.65 -12.31
CA ASP A 127 -11.34 -9.12 -11.17
C ASP A 127 -9.85 -8.76 -11.21
N TYR A 128 -9.42 -7.88 -12.12
CA TYR A 128 -8.08 -7.30 -12.13
C TYR A 128 -8.12 -5.82 -11.81
N CYS A 129 -7.05 -5.35 -11.18
CA CYS A 129 -6.76 -3.93 -11.11
C CYS A 129 -5.39 -3.67 -11.76
N LYS A 130 -5.37 -2.68 -12.65
CA LYS A 130 -4.24 -2.35 -13.51
C LYS A 130 -3.88 -0.89 -13.30
N ILE A 131 -2.60 -0.64 -13.07
CA ILE A 131 -2.04 0.69 -12.82
C ILE A 131 -1.19 1.07 -14.02
N TYR A 132 -1.53 2.18 -14.65
CA TYR A 132 -0.85 2.72 -15.82
C TYR A 132 -0.20 4.06 -15.49
N HIS A 133 1.04 4.21 -15.95
CA HIS A 133 1.72 5.49 -16.01
C HIS A 133 1.65 6.03 -17.43
N GLU A 134 1.35 7.32 -17.58
CA GLU A 134 1.15 7.99 -18.88
C GLU A 134 2.25 7.68 -19.91
N GLU A 135 3.52 7.78 -19.50
CA GLU A 135 4.67 7.54 -20.39
C GLU A 135 5.14 6.07 -20.47
N ARG A 136 4.90 5.26 -19.43
CA ARG A 136 5.50 3.91 -19.31
C ARG A 136 4.51 2.80 -19.63
N GLY A 137 3.22 3.11 -19.79
CA GLY A 137 2.17 2.12 -19.94
C GLY A 137 1.88 1.41 -18.62
N LEU A 138 1.62 0.11 -18.69
CA LEU A 138 1.26 -0.72 -17.53
C LEU A 138 2.47 -0.85 -16.58
N ILE A 139 2.33 -0.39 -15.33
CA ILE A 139 3.39 -0.45 -14.31
C ILE A 139 3.13 -1.49 -13.22
N ALA A 140 1.86 -1.86 -13.01
CA ALA A 140 1.46 -2.96 -12.16
C ALA A 140 0.11 -3.50 -12.60
N GLU A 141 -0.06 -4.80 -12.47
CA GLU A 141 -1.31 -5.52 -12.65
C GLU A 141 -1.38 -6.53 -11.52
N SER A 142 -2.56 -6.77 -10.99
CA SER A 142 -2.78 -7.96 -10.19
C SER A 142 -4.26 -8.32 -10.12
N ARG A 143 -4.55 -9.50 -9.61
CA ARG A 143 -5.88 -10.06 -9.43
C ARG A 143 -6.43 -9.67 -8.06
N MET A 144 -7.63 -9.12 -8.06
CA MET A 144 -8.31 -8.64 -6.87
C MET A 144 -8.92 -9.80 -6.10
N SER A 145 -8.76 -9.80 -4.77
CA SER A 145 -9.46 -10.72 -3.90
C SER A 145 -10.98 -10.51 -3.94
N SER A 146 -11.74 -11.59 -3.80
CA SER A 146 -13.20 -11.51 -3.60
C SER A 146 -13.53 -10.77 -2.30
N ASN A 147 -14.63 -10.02 -2.28
CA ASN A 147 -15.17 -9.36 -1.07
C ASN A 147 -15.91 -10.35 -0.17
#